data_AF-A0A3B0AXZ5-F1
#
_entry.id   AF-A0A3B0AXZ5-F1
#
_cell.length_a   1.000
_cell.length_b   1.000
_cell.length_c   1.000
_cell.angle_alpha   90.00
_cell.angle_beta   90.00
_cell.angle_gamma   90.00
#
_symmetry.space_group_name_H-M   'P 1'
#
loop_
_entity.id
_entity.type
_entity.pdbx_description
1 polymer ?
#
loop_
_entity_poly.entity_id
_entity_poly.type
_entity_poly.pdbx_seq_one_letter_code
_entity_poly.pdbx_strand_id
1 'polypeptide(L)'
;MDEQVVKRAADGDTEAFRQVVEHYSNAVYGAAYGMIGDFHTAQDLTQEVFWRSFKSLPQLKETAAVGGWLYQITRNVCLDHLRKLRRQPVPLQETAAIADSRYEEAYRSQQIHSDVRDALQTLEEENRTAIVLQMYGYSMEEIGSFLGLSIKAVDSRLRRIRVRLKRELMDAMDKAVSRNRLDAPVFAKKVVGAFLFPKMLRFPNPQISDELMEQVKRRFEAGHPGMTLHIHTVRNYHDKLRKYMADGEAPDLILMNSARGIEYDRLGYLADLRPYMQRDGVAAEHFVKPFADLLTVDNKVIGVPLAGATMAVFFNKAWFDRAALPYPEAEWTWETFAETAQTLMASQGDPKMWKYGASIYYHTNILEPIVLSKGGRFISPDGTRLKGYLDSPQTIAALQWVAELIHIKKAAAPMADYGFRRLFREGKIGMIVDYIDALHGIANMEEPFGCAPMPKFAEGIRVNVAGAGGIGISSRAAFPEYAWSFLKQMLLERSELSEQHAAAEIAGTRALIQQLGQTDDPIRKVFVNELQYAVPSAGATNVFWNSYFSGAVNERLLAIVKNNEDVEETLQWAAETIDSNLDSLSRLRA
;
A
#
# COMPACT_ATOMS: atom_id res chain seq x y z
N MET A 1 15.13 -38.42 -6.22
CA MET A 1 15.22 -37.48 -5.09
C MET A 1 15.54 -38.24 -3.80
N ASP A 2 16.33 -37.67 -2.90
CA ASP A 2 16.57 -38.23 -1.55
C ASP A 2 15.32 -38.06 -0.67
N GLU A 3 14.88 -39.14 -0.05
CA GLU A 3 13.70 -39.14 0.84
C GLU A 3 13.87 -38.23 2.05
N GLN A 4 15.09 -38.03 2.55
CA GLN A 4 15.36 -37.12 3.66
C GLN A 4 15.07 -35.66 3.28
N VAL A 5 15.33 -35.27 2.03
CA VAL A 5 15.00 -33.93 1.52
C VAL A 5 13.49 -33.74 1.48
N VAL A 6 12.74 -34.75 1.01
CA VAL A 6 11.28 -34.69 0.97
C VAL A 6 10.68 -34.62 2.37
N LYS A 7 11.22 -35.39 3.31
CA LYS A 7 10.78 -35.39 4.72
C LYS A 7 10.99 -34.02 5.37
N ARG A 8 12.20 -33.46 5.24
CA ARG A 8 12.50 -32.11 5.74
C ARG A 8 11.57 -31.05 5.12
N ALA A 9 11.33 -31.15 3.82
CA ALA A 9 10.40 -30.25 3.13
C ALA A 9 8.95 -30.38 3.66
N ALA A 10 8.50 -31.60 3.96
CA ALA A 10 7.20 -31.86 4.59
C ALA A 10 7.11 -31.30 6.02
N ASP A 11 8.24 -31.27 6.74
CA ASP A 11 8.37 -30.68 8.07
C ASP A 11 8.51 -29.14 8.04
N GLY A 12 8.44 -28.50 6.86
CA GLY A 12 8.47 -27.05 6.68
C GLY A 12 9.84 -26.46 6.34
N ASP A 13 10.87 -27.28 6.09
CA ASP A 13 12.18 -26.81 5.65
C ASP A 13 12.11 -26.29 4.21
N THR A 14 12.23 -24.98 4.09
CA THR A 14 12.04 -24.24 2.85
C THR A 14 13.16 -24.45 1.85
N GLU A 15 14.38 -24.67 2.31
CA GLU A 15 15.54 -24.98 1.48
C GLU A 15 15.49 -26.42 0.98
N ALA A 16 14.97 -27.34 1.79
CA ALA A 16 14.65 -28.68 1.34
C ALA A 16 13.51 -28.66 0.30
N PHE A 17 12.47 -27.85 0.49
CA PHE A 17 11.42 -27.69 -0.52
C PHE A 17 11.95 -27.06 -1.81
N ARG A 18 12.90 -26.12 -1.73
CA ARG A 18 13.59 -25.57 -2.90
C ARG A 18 14.27 -26.64 -3.74
N GLN A 19 14.91 -27.62 -3.09
CA GLN A 19 15.51 -28.75 -3.78
C GLN A 19 14.45 -29.64 -4.46
N VAL A 20 13.29 -29.84 -3.82
CA VAL A 20 12.14 -30.53 -4.45
C VAL A 20 11.67 -29.79 -5.71
N VAL A 21 11.47 -28.48 -5.63
CA VAL A 21 11.06 -27.66 -6.79
C VAL A 21 12.12 -27.71 -7.88
N GLU A 22 13.39 -27.52 -7.54
CA GLU A 22 14.49 -27.55 -8.50
C GLU A 22 14.54 -28.87 -9.26
N HIS A 23 14.42 -30.00 -8.55
CA HIS A 23 14.45 -31.33 -9.15
C HIS A 23 13.24 -31.63 -10.04
N TYR A 24 12.02 -31.25 -9.64
CA TYR A 24 10.80 -31.63 -10.35
C TYR A 24 10.24 -30.55 -11.30
N SER A 25 10.76 -29.32 -11.28
CA SER A 25 10.23 -28.18 -12.04
C SER A 25 10.04 -28.46 -13.53
N ASN A 26 11.07 -28.99 -14.19
CA ASN A 26 11.00 -29.32 -15.61
C ASN A 26 10.06 -30.50 -15.90
N ALA A 27 9.88 -31.44 -14.96
CA ALA A 27 8.97 -32.57 -15.11
C ALA A 27 7.50 -32.12 -15.02
N VAL A 28 7.19 -31.31 -13.99
CA VAL A 28 5.87 -30.69 -13.82
C VAL A 28 5.54 -29.77 -15.00
N TYR A 29 6.49 -28.94 -15.43
CA TYR A 29 6.33 -28.07 -16.59
C TYR A 29 6.08 -28.85 -17.88
N GLY A 30 6.85 -29.92 -18.12
CA GLY A 30 6.64 -30.78 -19.28
C GLY A 30 5.29 -31.48 -19.28
N ALA A 31 4.81 -31.93 -18.12
CA ALA A 31 3.47 -32.48 -18.00
C ALA A 31 2.39 -31.43 -18.24
N ALA A 32 2.50 -30.24 -17.64
CA ALA A 32 1.55 -29.15 -17.86
C ALA A 32 1.51 -28.73 -19.34
N TYR A 33 2.66 -28.57 -19.98
CA TYR A 33 2.76 -28.28 -21.41
C TYR A 33 2.17 -29.41 -22.25
N GLY A 34 2.47 -30.67 -21.92
CA GLY A 34 1.89 -31.84 -22.57
C GLY A 34 0.36 -31.83 -22.55
N MET A 35 -0.26 -31.32 -21.48
CA MET A 35 -1.72 -31.25 -21.34
C MET A 35 -2.34 -30.04 -22.05
N ILE A 36 -1.72 -28.86 -21.90
CA ILE A 36 -2.27 -27.56 -22.29
C ILE A 36 -1.84 -27.12 -23.70
N GLY A 37 -0.60 -27.43 -24.09
CA GLY A 37 -0.03 -27.07 -25.39
C GLY A 37 0.47 -25.62 -25.51
N ASP A 38 0.40 -24.83 -24.43
CA ASP A 38 0.88 -23.45 -24.39
C ASP A 38 1.98 -23.27 -23.33
N PHE A 39 3.13 -22.72 -23.72
CA PHE A 39 4.32 -22.63 -22.88
C PHE A 39 4.16 -21.64 -21.72
N HIS A 40 3.52 -20.49 -21.96
CA HIS A 40 3.29 -19.47 -20.92
C HIS A 40 2.27 -19.98 -19.90
N THR A 41 1.14 -20.50 -20.38
CA THR A 41 0.11 -21.07 -19.52
C THR A 41 0.65 -22.26 -18.72
N ALA A 42 1.47 -23.13 -19.34
CA ALA A 42 2.11 -24.24 -18.62
C ALA A 42 3.05 -23.75 -17.51
N GLN A 43 3.73 -22.61 -17.69
CA GLN A 43 4.63 -22.05 -16.69
C GLN A 43 3.85 -21.53 -15.47
N ASP A 44 2.72 -20.86 -15.71
CA ASP A 44 1.84 -20.36 -14.66
C ASP A 44 1.21 -21.52 -13.87
N LEU A 45 0.71 -22.55 -14.57
CA LEU A 45 0.17 -23.74 -13.92
C LEU A 45 1.24 -24.52 -13.14
N THR A 46 2.49 -24.51 -13.59
CA THR A 46 3.59 -25.13 -12.85
C THR A 46 3.85 -24.43 -11.51
N GLN A 47 3.76 -23.10 -11.47
CA GLN A 47 3.85 -22.34 -10.21
C GLN A 47 2.69 -22.71 -9.28
N GLU A 48 1.46 -22.77 -9.79
CA GLU A 48 0.27 -23.20 -9.04
C GLU A 48 0.40 -24.63 -8.50
N VAL A 49 0.97 -25.56 -9.27
CA VAL A 49 1.23 -26.93 -8.81
C VAL A 49 2.16 -26.92 -7.61
N PHE A 50 3.28 -26.19 -7.68
CA PHE A 50 4.20 -26.14 -6.56
C PHE A 50 3.60 -25.43 -5.35
N TRP A 51 2.76 -24.41 -5.55
CA TRP A 51 1.99 -23.78 -4.47
C TRP A 51 1.08 -24.79 -3.75
N ARG A 52 0.27 -25.55 -4.50
CA ARG A 52 -0.60 -26.59 -3.92
C ARG A 52 0.19 -27.69 -3.25
N SER A 53 1.32 -28.08 -3.87
CA SER A 53 2.18 -29.12 -3.32
C SER A 53 2.75 -28.68 -1.99
N PHE A 54 3.25 -27.44 -1.85
CA PHE A 54 3.81 -26.95 -0.59
C PHE A 54 2.82 -27.08 0.56
N LYS A 55 1.55 -26.71 0.34
CA LYS A 55 0.48 -26.80 1.35
C LYS A 55 0.07 -28.24 1.69
N SER A 56 0.21 -29.17 0.76
CA SER A 56 -0.28 -30.54 0.91
C SER A 56 0.84 -31.56 1.17
N LEU A 57 2.10 -31.17 1.02
CA LEU A 57 3.27 -32.02 1.23
C LEU A 57 3.33 -32.68 2.62
N PRO A 58 2.91 -32.03 3.74
CA PRO A 58 2.86 -32.69 5.04
C PRO A 58 1.93 -33.93 5.10
N GLN A 59 1.02 -34.07 4.12
CA GLN A 59 0.07 -35.18 4.05
C GLN A 59 0.63 -36.37 3.24
N LEU A 60 1.80 -36.23 2.62
CA LEU A 60 2.43 -37.29 1.83
C LEU A 60 2.96 -38.39 2.76
N LYS A 61 2.30 -39.56 2.74
CA LYS A 61 2.66 -40.70 3.58
C LYS A 61 3.93 -41.42 3.14
N GLU A 62 4.17 -41.49 1.83
CA GLU A 62 5.31 -42.18 1.23
C GLU A 62 6.19 -41.17 0.49
N THR A 63 7.30 -40.78 1.10
CA THR A 63 8.25 -39.80 0.56
C THR A 63 8.84 -40.23 -0.78
N ALA A 64 9.05 -41.53 -0.98
CA ALA A 64 9.48 -42.11 -2.26
C ALA A 64 8.50 -41.88 -3.42
N ALA A 65 7.20 -41.64 -3.12
CA ALA A 65 6.16 -41.44 -4.12
C ALA A 65 5.98 -39.96 -4.55
N VAL A 66 6.84 -39.04 -4.09
CA VAL A 66 6.70 -37.59 -4.34
C VAL A 66 6.56 -37.23 -5.82
N GLY A 67 7.23 -37.95 -6.73
CA GLY A 67 7.13 -37.73 -8.18
C GLY A 67 5.72 -38.01 -8.71
N GLY A 68 5.20 -39.21 -8.47
CA GLY A 68 3.83 -39.59 -8.86
C GLY A 68 2.75 -38.72 -8.20
N TRP A 69 2.98 -38.33 -6.94
CA TRP A 69 2.09 -37.41 -6.23
C TRP A 69 2.07 -36.00 -6.84
N LEU A 70 3.22 -35.43 -7.21
CA LEU A 70 3.30 -34.15 -7.93
C LEU A 70 2.63 -34.23 -9.31
N TYR A 71 2.78 -35.34 -10.03
CA TYR A 71 2.09 -35.55 -11.29
C TYR A 71 0.56 -35.52 -11.13
N GLN A 72 0.03 -36.13 -10.07
CA GLN A 72 -1.41 -36.10 -9.79
C GLN A 72 -1.92 -34.68 -9.53
N ILE A 73 -1.17 -33.87 -8.77
CA ILE A 73 -1.50 -32.44 -8.56
C ILE A 73 -1.47 -31.68 -9.90
N THR A 74 -0.43 -31.91 -10.70
CA THR A 74 -0.28 -31.33 -12.04
C THR A 74 -1.49 -31.59 -12.91
N ARG A 75 -1.89 -32.86 -12.99
CA ARG A 75 -3.05 -33.29 -13.76
C ARG A 75 -4.34 -32.60 -13.31
N ASN A 76 -4.58 -32.54 -12.00
CA ASN A 76 -5.77 -31.89 -11.45
C ASN A 76 -5.81 -30.38 -11.78
N VAL A 77 -4.68 -29.68 -11.60
CA VAL A 77 -4.55 -28.24 -11.89
C VAL A 77 -4.82 -27.96 -13.38
N CYS A 78 -4.22 -28.73 -14.28
CA CYS A 78 -4.44 -28.58 -15.72
C CYS A 78 -5.89 -28.88 -16.13
N LEU A 79 -6.51 -29.94 -15.58
CA LEU A 79 -7.91 -30.28 -15.87
C LEU A 79 -8.87 -29.18 -15.37
N ASP A 80 -8.62 -28.60 -14.20
CA ASP A 80 -9.42 -27.49 -13.68
C ASP A 80 -9.30 -26.24 -14.56
N HIS A 81 -8.09 -25.94 -15.05
CA HIS A 81 -7.87 -24.84 -16.00
C HIS A 81 -8.66 -25.06 -17.31
N LEU A 82 -8.57 -26.24 -17.91
CA LEU A 82 -9.31 -26.59 -19.13
C LEU A 82 -10.83 -26.54 -18.93
N ARG A 83 -11.34 -26.95 -17.76
CA ARG A 83 -12.77 -26.83 -17.42
C ARG A 83 -13.22 -25.37 -17.33
N LYS A 84 -12.38 -24.47 -16.81
CA LYS A 84 -12.68 -23.04 -16.72
C LYS A 84 -12.73 -22.39 -18.10
N LEU A 85 -11.77 -22.70 -18.98
CA LEU A 85 -11.76 -22.18 -20.36
C LEU A 85 -13.02 -22.57 -21.15
N ARG A 86 -13.50 -23.81 -20.99
CA ARG A 86 -14.75 -24.28 -21.63
C ARG A 86 -16.02 -23.54 -21.17
N ARG A 87 -15.97 -22.84 -20.03
CA ARG A 87 -17.10 -22.11 -19.45
C ARG A 87 -17.11 -20.62 -19.76
N GLN A 88 -16.08 -20.10 -20.44
CA GLN A 88 -16.00 -18.69 -20.81
C GLN A 88 -16.50 -18.50 -22.26
N PRO A 89 -17.45 -17.58 -22.53
CA PRO A 89 -17.79 -17.21 -23.89
C PRO A 89 -16.61 -16.44 -24.52
N VAL A 90 -16.16 -16.88 -25.69
CA VAL A 90 -15.02 -16.29 -26.41
C VAL A 90 -15.50 -15.04 -27.17
N PRO A 91 -14.94 -13.85 -26.95
CA PRO A 91 -15.16 -12.70 -27.81
C PRO A 91 -14.44 -12.91 -29.15
N LEU A 92 -15.09 -12.60 -30.28
CA LEU A 92 -14.43 -12.54 -31.59
C LEU A 92 -13.43 -11.38 -31.58
N GLN A 93 -12.16 -11.66 -31.90
CA GLN A 93 -11.17 -10.65 -32.25
C GLN A 93 -10.80 -10.79 -33.72
N GLU A 94 -11.06 -9.73 -34.48
CA GLU A 94 -10.60 -9.52 -35.86
C GLU A 94 -9.10 -9.23 -35.86
N THR A 95 -8.36 -9.89 -36.75
CA THR A 95 -6.93 -9.61 -36.98
C THR A 95 -6.75 -8.92 -38.33
N ALA A 96 -6.26 -7.68 -38.32
CA ALA A 96 -5.73 -6.99 -39.50
C ALA A 96 -4.23 -7.28 -39.64
N ALA A 97 -3.80 -7.66 -40.84
CA ALA A 97 -2.40 -7.97 -41.17
C ALA A 97 -1.66 -6.73 -41.70
N ILE A 98 -0.40 -6.55 -41.29
CA ILE A 98 0.59 -5.70 -41.97
C ILE A 98 1.82 -6.58 -42.24
N ALA A 99 2.27 -6.60 -43.50
CA ALA A 99 3.36 -7.44 -43.98
C ALA A 99 4.75 -6.79 -43.72
N ASP A 100 5.65 -7.54 -43.09
CA ASP A 100 7.11 -7.28 -43.04
C ASP A 100 7.85 -8.62 -43.23
N SER A 101 9.08 -8.63 -43.72
CA SER A 101 9.87 -9.87 -43.91
C SER A 101 10.18 -10.62 -42.61
N ARG A 102 10.15 -9.93 -41.46
CA ARG A 102 10.17 -10.54 -40.10
C ARG A 102 8.88 -11.30 -39.75
N TYR A 103 7.78 -11.02 -40.44
CA TYR A 103 6.52 -11.74 -40.28
C TYR A 103 6.60 -13.14 -40.87
N GLU A 104 7.35 -13.39 -41.96
CA GLU A 104 7.49 -14.74 -42.54
C GLU A 104 8.21 -15.71 -41.59
N GLU A 105 9.27 -15.28 -40.91
CA GLU A 105 9.98 -16.10 -39.91
C GLU A 105 9.15 -16.29 -38.63
N ALA A 106 8.49 -15.23 -38.15
CA ALA A 106 7.60 -15.32 -37.00
C ALA A 106 6.35 -16.18 -37.28
N TYR A 107 5.79 -16.08 -38.49
CA TYR A 107 4.66 -16.87 -38.97
C TYR A 107 5.04 -18.33 -39.20
N ARG A 108 6.20 -18.62 -39.80
CA ARG A 108 6.73 -19.99 -39.89
C ARG A 108 7.02 -20.59 -38.51
N SER A 109 7.58 -19.80 -37.58
CA SER A 109 7.78 -20.26 -36.21
C SER A 109 6.44 -20.51 -35.50
N GLN A 110 5.45 -19.63 -35.66
CA GLN A 110 4.09 -19.81 -35.12
C GLN A 110 3.38 -21.02 -35.73
N GLN A 111 3.55 -21.26 -37.03
CA GLN A 111 2.95 -22.39 -37.74
C GLN A 111 3.59 -23.72 -37.33
N ILE A 112 4.92 -23.77 -37.16
CA ILE A 112 5.61 -24.93 -36.57
C ILE A 112 5.15 -25.18 -35.13
N HIS A 113 4.98 -24.13 -34.32
CA HIS A 113 4.44 -24.28 -32.97
C HIS A 113 3.00 -24.80 -32.95
N SER A 114 2.17 -24.39 -33.92
CA SER A 114 0.79 -24.90 -34.10
C SER A 114 0.81 -26.37 -34.53
N ASP A 115 1.60 -26.74 -35.54
CA ASP A 115 1.67 -28.11 -36.04
C ASP A 115 2.17 -29.09 -34.97
N VAL A 116 3.16 -28.67 -34.17
CA VAL A 116 3.65 -29.42 -33.00
C VAL A 116 2.57 -29.59 -31.94
N ARG A 117 1.85 -28.51 -31.61
CA ARG A 117 0.75 -28.53 -30.64
C ARG A 117 -0.38 -29.46 -31.09
N ASP A 118 -0.82 -29.33 -32.33
CA ASP A 118 -1.93 -30.09 -32.90
C ASP A 118 -1.59 -31.58 -32.97
N ALA A 119 -0.38 -31.90 -33.41
CA ALA A 119 0.08 -33.28 -33.45
C ALA A 119 0.21 -33.91 -32.07
N LEU A 120 0.69 -33.16 -31.08
CA LEU A 120 0.68 -33.60 -29.68
C LEU A 120 -0.76 -33.92 -29.24
N GLN A 121 -1.72 -33.02 -29.47
CA GLN A 121 -3.11 -33.20 -29.05
C GLN A 121 -3.81 -34.44 -29.64
N THR A 122 -3.28 -35.04 -30.71
CA THR A 122 -3.78 -36.33 -31.24
C THR A 122 -3.44 -37.54 -30.37
N LEU A 123 -2.50 -37.38 -29.42
CA LEU A 123 -2.04 -38.43 -28.51
C LEU A 123 -2.80 -38.34 -27.18
N GLU A 124 -3.01 -39.49 -26.55
CA GLU A 124 -3.53 -39.56 -25.18
C GLU A 124 -2.61 -38.77 -24.21
N GLU A 125 -3.21 -38.18 -23.17
CA GLU A 125 -2.53 -37.32 -22.17
C GLU A 125 -1.21 -37.91 -21.65
N GLU A 126 -1.24 -39.18 -21.24
CA GLU A 126 -0.09 -39.87 -20.67
C GLU A 126 1.02 -40.11 -21.71
N ASN A 127 0.63 -40.34 -22.97
CA ASN A 127 1.56 -40.52 -24.08
C ASN A 127 2.24 -39.18 -24.45
N ARG A 128 1.47 -38.09 -24.51
CA ARG A 128 2.02 -36.73 -24.69
C ARG A 128 3.03 -36.39 -23.60
N THR A 129 2.67 -36.65 -22.35
CA THR A 129 3.54 -36.32 -21.22
C THR A 129 4.84 -37.13 -21.29
N ALA A 130 4.77 -38.43 -21.56
CA ALA A 130 5.96 -39.28 -21.66
C ALA A 130 6.94 -38.83 -22.75
N ILE A 131 6.45 -38.45 -23.94
CA ILE A 131 7.34 -37.98 -25.02
C ILE A 131 7.96 -36.62 -24.68
N VAL A 132 7.19 -35.66 -24.13
CA VAL A 132 7.73 -34.35 -23.72
C VAL A 132 8.82 -34.49 -22.65
N LEU A 133 8.62 -35.36 -21.66
CA LEU A 133 9.63 -35.62 -20.63
C LEU A 133 10.90 -36.25 -21.23
N GLN A 134 10.77 -37.21 -22.16
CA GLN A 134 11.94 -37.75 -22.86
C GLN A 134 12.72 -36.65 -23.61
N MET A 135 12.03 -35.70 -24.23
CA MET A 135 12.66 -34.58 -24.95
C MET A 135 13.36 -33.61 -24.00
N TYR A 136 12.92 -33.50 -22.75
CA TYR A 136 13.67 -32.80 -21.69
C TYR A 136 14.88 -33.58 -21.15
N GLY A 137 15.12 -34.79 -21.66
CA GLY A 137 16.26 -35.63 -21.30
C GLY A 137 16.03 -36.54 -20.10
N TYR A 138 14.78 -36.71 -19.66
CA TYR A 138 14.46 -37.67 -18.60
C TYR A 138 14.63 -39.11 -19.11
N SER A 139 15.26 -39.95 -18.29
CA SER A 139 15.39 -41.39 -18.52
C SER A 139 14.04 -42.10 -18.43
N MET A 140 13.95 -43.32 -18.96
CA MET A 140 12.70 -44.10 -18.90
C MET A 140 12.32 -44.44 -17.45
N GLU A 141 13.32 -44.61 -16.58
CA GLU A 141 13.22 -44.80 -15.14
C GLU A 141 12.58 -43.57 -14.48
N GLU A 142 13.10 -42.37 -14.76
CA GLU A 142 12.58 -41.11 -14.21
C GLU A 142 11.17 -40.81 -14.70
N ILE A 143 10.90 -41.04 -15.99
CA ILE A 143 9.55 -40.90 -16.57
C ILE A 143 8.59 -41.87 -15.90
N GLY A 144 9.01 -43.13 -15.69
CA GLY A 144 8.21 -44.14 -15.01
C GLY A 144 7.89 -43.76 -13.57
N SER A 145 8.90 -43.32 -12.83
CA SER A 145 8.75 -42.85 -11.45
C SER A 145 7.80 -41.65 -11.34
N PHE A 146 7.92 -40.66 -12.24
CA PHE A 146 7.08 -39.47 -12.24
C PHE A 146 5.63 -39.77 -12.67
N LEU A 147 5.43 -40.64 -13.66
CA LEU A 147 4.10 -41.00 -14.16
C LEU A 147 3.40 -42.11 -13.34
N GLY A 148 4.11 -42.77 -12.43
CA GLY A 148 3.59 -43.94 -11.70
C GLY A 148 3.47 -45.19 -12.59
N LEU A 149 4.41 -45.39 -13.52
CA LEU A 149 4.41 -46.47 -14.52
C LEU A 149 5.67 -47.34 -14.43
N SER A 150 5.58 -48.58 -14.92
CA SER A 150 6.78 -49.41 -15.13
C SER A 150 7.60 -48.94 -16.34
N ILE A 151 8.92 -49.15 -16.30
CA ILE A 151 9.86 -48.83 -17.40
C ILE A 151 9.38 -49.45 -18.72
N LYS A 152 8.88 -50.70 -18.68
CA LYS A 152 8.34 -51.40 -19.86
C LYS A 152 7.11 -50.70 -20.45
N ALA A 153 6.23 -50.15 -19.60
CA ALA A 153 5.08 -49.39 -20.06
C ALA A 153 5.50 -48.07 -20.73
N VAL A 154 6.52 -47.39 -20.20
CA VAL A 154 7.10 -46.17 -20.80
C VAL A 154 7.72 -46.47 -22.17
N ASP A 155 8.57 -47.50 -22.28
CA ASP A 155 9.20 -47.90 -23.55
C ASP A 155 8.15 -48.24 -24.62
N SER A 156 7.12 -49.02 -24.25
CA SER A 156 6.01 -49.35 -25.16
C SER A 156 5.25 -48.12 -25.66
N ARG A 157 5.04 -47.11 -24.80
CA ARG A 157 4.36 -45.85 -25.18
C ARG A 157 5.23 -45.03 -26.13
N LEU A 158 6.51 -44.85 -25.81
CA LEU A 158 7.44 -44.06 -26.62
C LEU A 158 7.65 -44.67 -28.01
N ARG A 159 7.76 -45.99 -28.13
CA ARG A 159 7.83 -46.68 -29.43
C ARG A 159 6.59 -46.41 -30.28
N ARG A 160 5.39 -46.49 -29.70
CA ARG A 160 4.13 -46.20 -30.40
C ARG A 160 4.05 -44.75 -30.88
N ILE A 161 4.53 -43.80 -30.09
CA ILE A 161 4.55 -42.38 -30.44
C ILE A 161 5.49 -42.13 -31.63
N ARG A 162 6.71 -42.69 -31.60
CA ARG A 162 7.69 -42.54 -32.69
C ARG A 162 7.24 -43.13 -34.02
N VAL A 163 6.39 -44.16 -34.01
CA VAL A 163 5.77 -44.70 -35.23
C VAL A 163 4.67 -43.77 -35.76
N ARG A 164 3.99 -43.05 -34.87
CA ARG A 164 2.83 -42.20 -35.20
C ARG A 164 3.21 -40.78 -35.63
N LEU A 165 4.33 -40.25 -35.11
CA LEU A 165 4.82 -38.92 -35.43
C LEU A 165 5.91 -38.98 -36.51
N LYS A 166 5.86 -38.08 -37.49
CA LYS A 166 6.89 -37.95 -38.54
C LYS A 166 8.21 -37.45 -37.93
N ARG A 167 9.35 -37.90 -38.48
CA ARG A 167 10.69 -37.48 -38.02
C ARG A 167 10.87 -35.96 -37.96
N GLU A 168 10.44 -35.25 -39.00
CA GLU A 168 10.53 -33.77 -39.07
C GLU A 168 9.76 -33.07 -37.95
N LEU A 169 8.61 -33.64 -37.56
CA LEU A 169 7.82 -33.14 -36.45
C LEU A 169 8.51 -33.42 -35.11
N MET A 170 9.14 -34.58 -34.94
CA MET A 170 9.93 -34.88 -33.74
C MET A 170 11.12 -33.92 -33.60
N ASP A 171 11.83 -33.63 -34.69
CA ASP A 171 12.96 -32.68 -34.68
C ASP A 171 12.49 -31.25 -34.36
N ALA A 172 11.32 -30.85 -34.84
CA ALA A 172 10.71 -29.56 -34.51
C ALA A 172 10.27 -29.49 -33.04
N MET A 173 9.71 -30.58 -32.52
CA MET A 173 9.33 -30.73 -31.10
C MET A 173 10.55 -30.61 -30.18
N ASP A 174 11.63 -31.33 -30.48
CA ASP A 174 12.87 -31.29 -29.69
C ASP A 174 13.43 -29.87 -29.59
N LYS A 175 13.43 -29.12 -30.70
CA LYS A 175 13.87 -27.71 -30.73
C LYS A 175 12.93 -26.80 -29.94
N ALA A 176 11.62 -26.98 -30.03
CA ALA A 176 10.65 -26.16 -29.31
C ALA A 176 10.69 -26.40 -27.80
N VAL A 177 10.82 -27.67 -27.39
CA VAL A 177 10.88 -28.10 -25.98
C VAL A 177 12.21 -27.65 -25.36
N SER A 178 13.34 -27.86 -26.02
CA SER A 178 14.66 -27.44 -25.51
C SER A 178 14.78 -25.93 -25.30
N ARG A 179 14.17 -25.10 -26.16
CA ARG A 179 14.17 -23.63 -26.02
C ARG A 179 13.36 -23.12 -24.83
N ASN A 180 12.33 -23.85 -24.40
CA ASN A 180 11.41 -23.43 -23.34
C ASN A 180 11.65 -24.15 -22.02
N ARG A 181 12.77 -24.88 -21.88
CA ARG A 181 13.15 -25.53 -20.63
C ARG A 181 13.32 -24.48 -19.52
N LEU A 182 12.80 -24.75 -18.34
CA LEU A 182 12.98 -23.87 -17.19
C LEU A 182 14.41 -23.95 -16.69
N ASP A 183 15.01 -22.79 -16.40
CA ASP A 183 16.17 -22.69 -15.51
C ASP A 183 15.69 -23.08 -14.09
N ALA A 184 15.90 -24.34 -13.74
CA ALA A 184 15.35 -24.93 -12.52
C ALA A 184 15.85 -24.21 -11.24
N PRO A 185 17.14 -23.87 -11.07
CA PRO A 185 17.59 -23.06 -9.94
C PRO A 185 16.91 -21.70 -9.84
N VAL A 186 16.81 -20.96 -10.95
CA VAL A 186 16.18 -19.62 -10.97
C VAL A 186 14.68 -19.73 -10.70
N PHE A 187 14.01 -20.69 -11.34
CA PHE A 187 12.59 -20.96 -11.14
C PHE A 187 12.30 -21.38 -9.71
N ALA A 188 13.10 -22.29 -9.14
CA ALA A 188 12.94 -22.72 -7.75
C ALA A 188 13.08 -21.55 -6.78
N LYS A 189 14.08 -20.67 -6.96
CA LYS A 189 14.20 -19.45 -6.15
C LYS A 189 12.98 -18.54 -6.26
N LYS A 190 12.42 -18.36 -7.47
CA LYS A 190 11.21 -17.56 -7.68
C LYS A 190 9.99 -18.18 -6.98
N VAL A 191 9.77 -19.47 -7.15
CA VAL A 191 8.66 -20.23 -6.56
C VAL A 191 8.75 -20.22 -5.04
N VAL A 192 9.92 -20.55 -4.48
CA VAL A 192 10.17 -20.59 -3.04
C VAL A 192 10.13 -19.19 -2.43
N GLY A 193 10.72 -18.19 -3.08
CA GLY A 193 10.59 -16.78 -2.67
C GLY A 193 9.15 -16.25 -2.73
N ALA A 194 8.28 -16.86 -3.55
CA ALA A 194 6.86 -16.52 -3.58
C ALA A 194 6.10 -16.99 -2.33
N PHE A 195 6.56 -18.05 -1.63
CA PHE A 195 5.70 -18.83 -0.72
C PHE A 195 5.95 -18.73 0.78
N LEU A 196 7.07 -18.20 1.25
CA LEU A 196 7.55 -18.72 2.53
C LEU A 196 7.29 -17.89 3.76
N PHE A 197 6.90 -16.64 3.62
CA PHE A 197 7.14 -15.66 4.67
C PHE A 197 6.13 -14.53 4.56
N PRO A 198 5.58 -14.02 5.68
CA PRO A 198 4.82 -12.79 5.67
C PRO A 198 5.60 -11.70 4.93
N LYS A 199 4.96 -11.08 3.94
CA LYS A 199 5.53 -10.02 3.12
C LYS A 199 4.92 -8.69 3.53
N MET A 200 5.78 -7.73 3.77
CA MET A 200 5.41 -6.34 3.93
C MET A 200 6.12 -5.51 2.88
N LEU A 201 5.36 -4.78 2.09
CA LEU A 201 5.91 -3.68 1.32
C LEU A 201 5.94 -2.45 2.23
N ARG A 202 7.02 -1.67 2.15
CA ARG A 202 7.08 -0.33 2.75
C ARG A 202 7.58 0.68 1.72
N PHE A 203 7.22 1.94 1.84
CA PHE A 203 7.90 3.00 1.10
C PHE A 203 9.20 3.41 1.83
N PRO A 204 10.23 3.90 1.13
CA PRO A 204 11.39 4.51 1.76
C PRO A 204 10.95 5.69 2.62
N ASN A 205 11.24 5.64 3.92
CA ASN A 205 11.01 6.73 4.85
C ASN A 205 12.33 7.02 5.58
N PRO A 206 12.91 8.24 5.48
CA PRO A 206 14.14 8.60 6.18
C PRO A 206 14.05 8.46 7.71
N GLN A 207 12.85 8.57 8.27
CA GLN A 207 12.59 8.39 9.69
C GLN A 207 12.54 6.90 10.10
N ILE A 208 12.41 5.98 9.14
CA ILE A 208 12.34 4.54 9.40
C ILE A 208 13.55 3.89 8.74
N SER A 209 14.63 3.77 9.51
CA SER A 209 15.89 3.20 9.04
C SER A 209 15.76 1.70 8.72
N ASP A 210 16.64 1.19 7.85
CA ASP A 210 16.72 -0.25 7.61
C ASP A 210 17.14 -1.02 8.88
N GLU A 211 17.92 -0.39 9.76
CA GLU A 211 18.28 -0.95 11.07
C GLU A 211 17.05 -1.13 11.98
N LEU A 212 16.16 -0.13 12.04
CA LEU A 212 14.89 -0.25 12.77
C LEU A 212 14.04 -1.37 12.16
N MET A 213 13.96 -1.47 10.83
CA MET A 213 13.19 -2.55 10.21
C MET A 213 13.79 -3.94 10.46
N GLU A 214 15.10 -4.04 10.59
CA GLU A 214 15.78 -5.27 11.00
C GLU A 214 15.48 -5.63 12.46
N GLN A 215 15.37 -4.64 13.37
CA GLN A 215 14.92 -4.86 14.74
C GLN A 215 13.46 -5.36 14.78
N VAL A 216 12.57 -4.70 14.03
CA VAL A 216 11.17 -5.11 13.86
C VAL A 216 11.07 -6.54 13.34
N LYS A 217 11.87 -6.88 12.33
CA LYS A 217 11.96 -8.24 11.79
C LYS A 217 12.41 -9.23 12.86
N ARG A 218 13.52 -8.98 13.56
CA ARG A 218 14.06 -9.86 14.59
C ARG A 218 13.06 -10.10 15.72
N ARG A 219 12.38 -9.05 16.19
CA ARG A 219 11.36 -9.16 17.23
C ARG A 219 10.22 -10.07 16.80
N PHE A 220 9.69 -9.83 15.60
CA PHE A 220 8.60 -10.65 15.07
C PHE A 220 9.03 -12.11 14.91
N GLU A 221 10.22 -12.37 14.34
CA GLU A 221 10.73 -13.73 14.11
C GLU A 221 11.03 -14.48 15.41
N ALA A 222 11.53 -13.78 16.44
CA ALA A 222 11.75 -14.37 17.77
C ALA A 222 10.44 -14.86 18.41
N GLY A 223 9.32 -14.16 18.15
CA GLY A 223 7.98 -14.56 18.60
C GLY A 223 7.32 -15.66 17.75
N HIS A 224 7.89 -15.98 16.58
CA HIS A 224 7.31 -16.93 15.62
C HIS A 224 8.38 -17.86 15.01
N PRO A 225 8.91 -18.84 15.78
CA PRO A 225 9.92 -19.76 15.29
C PRO A 225 9.50 -20.45 13.97
N GLY A 226 10.39 -20.48 12.99
CA GLY A 226 10.14 -21.04 11.66
C GLY A 226 9.54 -20.06 10.65
N MET A 227 9.19 -18.84 11.06
CA MET A 227 8.82 -17.74 10.16
C MET A 227 9.97 -16.77 9.97
N THR A 228 10.11 -16.25 8.75
CA THR A 228 10.93 -15.08 8.39
C THR A 228 9.96 -13.99 7.96
N LEU A 229 10.21 -12.73 8.33
CA LEU A 229 9.46 -11.58 7.83
C LEU A 229 10.24 -10.94 6.69
N HIS A 230 9.61 -10.81 5.52
CA HIS A 230 10.21 -10.14 4.38
C HIS A 230 9.68 -8.72 4.24
N ILE A 231 10.56 -7.76 4.48
CA ILE A 231 10.26 -6.34 4.39
C ILE A 231 10.95 -5.78 3.15
N HIS A 232 10.16 -5.36 2.17
CA HIS A 232 10.67 -4.80 0.93
C HIS A 232 10.39 -3.31 0.86
N THR A 233 11.46 -2.52 0.85
CA THR A 233 11.39 -1.08 0.61
C THR A 233 11.22 -0.82 -0.89
N VAL A 234 10.09 -0.23 -1.28
CA VAL A 234 9.74 0.02 -2.69
C VAL A 234 9.48 1.50 -2.94
N ARG A 235 10.13 2.06 -3.98
CA ARG A 235 9.72 3.35 -4.55
C ARG A 235 8.40 3.19 -5.30
N ASN A 236 7.62 4.26 -5.40
CA ASN A 236 6.29 4.28 -6.04
C ASN A 236 5.37 3.19 -5.46
N TYR A 237 5.26 3.19 -4.13
CA TYR A 237 4.57 2.16 -3.35
C TYR A 237 3.19 1.78 -3.90
N HIS A 238 2.36 2.77 -4.25
CA HIS A 238 1.00 2.57 -4.76
C HIS A 238 0.98 1.77 -6.07
N ASP A 239 1.79 2.16 -7.05
CA ASP A 239 1.87 1.50 -8.35
C ASP A 239 2.43 0.08 -8.21
N LYS A 240 3.43 -0.08 -7.34
CA LYS A 240 3.99 -1.39 -7.02
C LYS A 240 2.95 -2.28 -6.38
N LEU A 241 2.27 -1.81 -5.33
CA LEU A 241 1.20 -2.57 -4.67
C LEU A 241 0.15 -3.03 -5.69
N ARG A 242 -0.34 -2.14 -6.55
CA ARG A 242 -1.31 -2.49 -7.60
C ARG A 242 -0.78 -3.60 -8.53
N LYS A 243 0.47 -3.51 -8.96
CA LYS A 243 1.13 -4.55 -9.76
C LYS A 243 1.26 -5.88 -9.01
N TYR A 244 1.76 -5.86 -7.77
CA TYR A 244 1.87 -7.05 -6.93
C TYR A 244 0.52 -7.73 -6.70
N MET A 245 -0.53 -6.93 -6.47
CA MET A 245 -1.90 -7.44 -6.36
C MET A 245 -2.33 -8.12 -7.67
N ALA A 246 -2.10 -7.48 -8.83
CA ALA A 246 -2.49 -8.03 -10.14
C ALA A 246 -1.72 -9.32 -10.51
N ASP A 247 -0.42 -9.36 -10.23
CA ASP A 247 0.49 -10.45 -10.62
C ASP A 247 0.38 -11.67 -9.67
N GLY A 248 -0.49 -11.62 -8.64
CA GLY A 248 -0.64 -12.71 -7.66
C GLY A 248 0.47 -12.77 -6.61
N GLU A 249 1.29 -11.73 -6.50
CA GLU A 249 2.40 -11.60 -5.56
C GLU A 249 2.06 -10.61 -4.42
N ALA A 250 0.80 -10.58 -3.99
CA ALA A 250 0.30 -9.65 -2.98
C ALA A 250 1.11 -9.72 -1.67
N PRO A 251 1.45 -8.58 -1.03
CA PRO A 251 1.97 -8.62 0.32
C PRO A 251 0.88 -9.06 1.30
N ASP A 252 1.28 -9.53 2.48
CA ASP A 252 0.37 -9.86 3.58
C ASP A 252 -0.05 -8.61 4.36
N LEU A 253 0.87 -7.63 4.49
CA LEU A 253 0.67 -6.36 5.19
C LEU A 253 0.66 -5.19 4.20
N ILE A 254 -0.35 -4.34 4.31
CA ILE A 254 -0.54 -3.15 3.46
C ILE A 254 -0.47 -1.90 4.35
N LEU A 255 0.53 -1.06 4.07
CA LEU A 255 0.70 0.25 4.70
C LEU A 255 -0.17 1.28 3.97
N MET A 256 -0.89 2.10 4.73
CA MET A 256 -1.78 3.12 4.18
C MET A 256 -1.86 4.35 5.07
N ASN A 257 -2.19 5.48 4.47
CA ASN A 257 -2.85 6.58 5.17
C ASN A 257 -4.36 6.45 4.99
N SER A 258 -5.14 7.22 5.76
CA SER A 258 -6.60 7.20 5.74
C SER A 258 -7.20 7.31 4.34
N ALA A 259 -6.74 8.25 3.51
CA ALA A 259 -7.26 8.44 2.15
C ALA A 259 -6.99 7.23 1.23
N ARG A 260 -5.79 6.65 1.30
CA ARG A 260 -5.43 5.46 0.49
C ARG A 260 -6.12 4.20 0.99
N GLY A 261 -6.39 4.10 2.29
CA GLY A 261 -7.16 2.99 2.85
C GLY A 261 -8.51 2.81 2.18
N ILE A 262 -9.26 3.92 1.98
CA ILE A 262 -10.56 3.89 1.30
C ILE A 262 -10.43 3.43 -0.16
N GLU A 263 -9.41 3.91 -0.89
CA GLU A 263 -9.15 3.47 -2.27
C GLU A 263 -8.83 1.97 -2.32
N TYR A 264 -7.94 1.49 -1.46
CA TYR A 264 -7.54 0.09 -1.41
C TYR A 264 -8.69 -0.83 -1.02
N ASP A 265 -9.56 -0.40 -0.10
CA ASP A 265 -10.74 -1.16 0.26
C ASP A 265 -11.70 -1.31 -0.93
N ARG A 266 -11.97 -0.23 -1.67
CA ARG A 266 -12.79 -0.26 -2.90
C ARG A 266 -12.20 -1.15 -3.99
N LEU A 267 -10.88 -1.22 -4.09
CA LEU A 267 -10.17 -2.15 -4.98
C LEU A 267 -10.20 -3.61 -4.48
N GLY A 268 -10.78 -3.85 -3.30
CA GLY A 268 -10.86 -5.17 -2.68
C GLY A 268 -9.53 -5.67 -2.14
N TYR A 269 -8.57 -4.78 -1.83
CA TYR A 269 -7.22 -5.16 -1.42
C TYR A 269 -7.11 -5.49 0.06
N LEU A 270 -8.03 -5.03 0.89
CA LEU A 270 -7.95 -5.14 2.34
C LEU A 270 -8.93 -6.20 2.88
N ALA A 271 -8.51 -6.96 3.88
CA ALA A 271 -9.37 -7.85 4.65
C ALA A 271 -10.16 -7.05 5.71
N ASP A 272 -11.26 -7.62 6.21
CA ASP A 272 -11.94 -7.10 7.40
C ASP A 272 -11.21 -7.60 8.65
N LEU A 273 -10.78 -6.69 9.52
CA LEU A 273 -10.04 -7.03 10.73
C LEU A 273 -10.95 -7.40 11.92
N ARG A 274 -12.26 -7.11 11.85
CA ARG A 274 -13.21 -7.39 12.95
C ARG A 274 -13.21 -8.86 13.41
N PRO A 275 -13.13 -9.89 12.54
CA PRO A 275 -13.07 -11.27 12.99
C PRO A 275 -11.84 -11.58 13.85
N TYR A 276 -10.67 -11.02 13.50
CA TYR A 276 -9.44 -11.19 14.28
C TYR A 276 -9.52 -10.45 15.61
N MET A 277 -10.05 -9.23 15.58
CA MET A 277 -10.29 -8.42 16.78
C MET A 277 -11.23 -9.12 17.75
N GLN A 278 -12.35 -9.66 17.27
CA GLN A 278 -13.33 -10.37 18.08
C GLN A 278 -12.73 -11.63 18.71
N ARG A 279 -11.96 -12.42 17.93
CA ARG A 279 -11.30 -13.63 18.42
C ARG A 279 -10.32 -13.34 19.55
N ASP A 280 -9.53 -12.28 19.41
CA ASP A 280 -8.43 -11.97 20.32
C ASP A 280 -8.82 -10.94 21.40
N GLY A 281 -10.11 -10.55 21.49
CA GLY A 281 -10.60 -9.61 22.50
C GLY A 281 -10.11 -8.17 22.32
N VAL A 282 -9.77 -7.77 21.09
CA VAL A 282 -9.35 -6.39 20.79
C VAL A 282 -10.60 -5.53 20.54
N ALA A 283 -11.03 -4.81 21.56
CA ALA A 283 -12.16 -3.91 21.48
C ALA A 283 -11.83 -2.66 20.65
N ALA A 284 -12.82 -2.10 19.93
CA ALA A 284 -12.62 -0.89 19.13
C ALA A 284 -12.20 0.30 19.99
N GLU A 285 -12.63 0.30 21.25
CA GLU A 285 -12.30 1.28 22.28
C GLU A 285 -10.81 1.25 22.66
N HIS A 286 -10.05 0.22 22.31
CA HIS A 286 -8.59 0.26 22.54
C HIS A 286 -7.91 1.35 21.70
N PHE A 287 -8.48 1.66 20.54
CA PHE A 287 -7.94 2.62 19.60
C PHE A 287 -8.33 4.05 19.92
N VAL A 288 -7.49 4.98 19.49
CA VAL A 288 -7.86 6.40 19.42
C VAL A 288 -8.98 6.55 18.39
N LYS A 289 -10.17 6.92 18.86
CA LYS A 289 -11.40 6.88 18.04
C LYS A 289 -11.27 7.62 16.70
N PRO A 290 -10.77 8.87 16.61
CA PRO A 290 -10.61 9.53 15.30
C PRO A 290 -9.75 8.74 14.32
N PHE A 291 -8.71 8.03 14.79
CA PHE A 291 -7.84 7.23 13.91
C PHE A 291 -8.50 5.92 13.50
N ALA A 292 -9.22 5.28 14.41
CA ALA A 292 -9.98 4.06 14.13
C ALA A 292 -11.12 4.31 13.12
N ASP A 293 -11.85 5.42 13.28
CA ASP A 293 -12.90 5.84 12.35
C ASP A 293 -12.33 6.02 10.94
N LEU A 294 -11.15 6.64 10.80
CA LEU A 294 -10.46 6.84 9.51
C LEU A 294 -9.95 5.54 8.86
N LEU A 295 -9.85 4.46 9.62
CA LEU A 295 -9.49 3.11 9.14
C LEU A 295 -10.68 2.15 9.20
N THR A 296 -11.90 2.71 9.17
CA THR A 296 -13.15 1.96 9.08
C THR A 296 -13.95 2.46 7.89
N VAL A 297 -14.31 1.56 6.96
CA VAL A 297 -15.06 1.87 5.74
C VAL A 297 -16.27 0.94 5.67
N ASP A 298 -17.48 1.46 5.51
CA ASP A 298 -18.71 0.65 5.43
C ASP A 298 -18.84 -0.41 6.56
N ASN A 299 -18.53 0.01 7.80
CA ASN A 299 -18.43 -0.83 9.02
C ASN A 299 -17.33 -1.91 9.01
N LYS A 300 -16.50 -1.98 7.98
CA LYS A 300 -15.33 -2.86 7.89
C LYS A 300 -14.12 -2.17 8.51
N VAL A 301 -13.42 -2.84 9.44
CA VAL A 301 -12.14 -2.32 9.96
C VAL A 301 -11.05 -2.75 9.00
N ILE A 302 -10.46 -1.80 8.28
CA ILE A 302 -9.52 -2.07 7.17
C ILE A 302 -8.06 -1.99 7.59
N GLY A 303 -7.76 -1.48 8.78
CA GLY A 303 -6.41 -1.33 9.29
C GLY A 303 -6.35 -1.08 10.80
N VAL A 304 -5.19 -1.37 11.38
CA VAL A 304 -4.85 -0.97 12.75
C VAL A 304 -4.12 0.37 12.69
N PRO A 305 -4.54 1.39 13.45
CA PRO A 305 -3.82 2.66 13.53
C PRO A 305 -2.39 2.46 14.02
N LEU A 306 -1.43 2.93 13.23
CA LEU A 306 -0.02 2.96 13.61
C LEU A 306 0.25 4.20 14.46
N ALA A 307 -0.12 5.35 13.91
CA ALA A 307 -0.11 6.65 14.57
C ALA A 307 -0.99 7.63 13.79
N GLY A 308 -1.23 8.80 14.36
CA GLY A 308 -1.97 9.86 13.71
C GLY A 308 -1.59 11.24 14.21
N ALA A 309 -2.20 12.26 13.62
CA ALA A 309 -1.82 13.64 13.85
C ALA A 309 -3.06 14.53 13.96
N THR A 310 -2.97 15.51 14.85
CA THR A 310 -3.84 16.69 14.93
C THR A 310 -2.97 17.94 14.78
N MET A 311 -3.60 19.10 14.62
CA MET A 311 -2.89 20.38 14.55
C MET A 311 -2.94 21.15 15.87
N ALA A 312 -1.98 22.04 16.04
CA ALA A 312 -1.95 23.02 17.13
C ALA A 312 -1.14 24.24 16.68
N VAL A 313 -1.01 25.23 17.56
CA VAL A 313 -0.14 26.39 17.32
C VAL A 313 1.17 26.20 18.06
N PHE A 314 2.29 26.16 17.34
CA PHE A 314 3.61 26.32 17.95
C PHE A 314 3.94 27.81 18.06
N PHE A 315 4.54 28.21 19.17
CA PHE A 315 4.92 29.60 19.40
C PHE A 315 6.30 29.74 20.04
N ASN A 316 7.02 30.79 19.67
CA ASN A 316 8.34 31.09 20.20
C ASN A 316 8.21 31.83 21.55
N LYS A 317 8.61 31.18 22.65
CA LYS A 317 8.47 31.74 24.00
C LYS A 317 9.30 33.01 24.19
N ALA A 318 10.51 33.05 23.63
CA ALA A 318 11.38 34.22 23.73
C ALA A 318 10.77 35.46 23.05
N TRP A 319 10.00 35.28 21.98
CA TRP A 319 9.26 36.40 21.36
C TRP A 319 8.12 36.89 22.24
N PHE A 320 7.37 35.99 22.89
CA PHE A 320 6.32 36.35 23.84
C PHE A 320 6.89 37.08 25.06
N ASP A 321 8.00 36.59 25.62
CA ASP A 321 8.67 37.20 26.77
C ASP A 321 9.15 38.62 26.43
N ARG A 322 9.77 38.82 25.26
CA ARG A 322 10.21 40.15 24.78
C ARG A 322 9.04 41.11 24.55
N ALA A 323 7.90 40.59 24.09
CA ALA A 323 6.69 41.36 23.90
C ALA A 323 5.89 41.56 25.20
N ALA A 324 6.33 40.98 26.33
CA ALA A 324 5.60 40.94 27.60
C ALA A 324 4.16 40.41 27.46
N LEU A 325 3.96 39.42 26.58
CA LEU A 325 2.67 38.78 26.33
C LEU A 325 2.52 37.50 27.15
N PRO A 326 1.34 37.22 27.71
CA PRO A 326 1.07 35.90 28.29
C PRO A 326 1.12 34.83 27.19
N TYR A 327 1.55 33.62 27.55
CA TYR A 327 1.49 32.50 26.62
C TYR A 327 0.03 32.14 26.34
N PRO A 328 -0.33 31.73 25.10
CA PRO A 328 -1.71 31.42 24.78
C PRO A 328 -2.17 30.19 25.58
N GLU A 329 -3.23 30.34 26.37
CA GLU A 329 -3.88 29.27 27.13
C GLU A 329 -5.14 28.76 26.41
N ALA A 330 -5.94 27.91 27.06
CA ALA A 330 -7.16 27.36 26.46
C ALA A 330 -8.22 28.46 26.19
N GLU A 331 -8.96 28.30 25.08
CA GLU A 331 -10.07 29.18 24.64
C GLU A 331 -9.69 30.56 24.05
N TRP A 332 -8.57 30.64 23.33
CA TRP A 332 -8.21 31.82 22.51
C TRP A 332 -8.80 31.76 21.09
N THR A 333 -8.86 32.93 20.43
CA THR A 333 -9.53 33.09 19.12
C THR A 333 -8.58 33.44 17.98
N TRP A 334 -9.02 33.21 16.73
CA TRP A 334 -8.28 33.64 15.54
C TRP A 334 -8.05 35.16 15.53
N GLU A 335 -8.97 35.96 16.04
CA GLU A 335 -8.79 37.40 16.22
C GLU A 335 -7.64 37.71 17.18
N THR A 336 -7.62 37.08 18.36
CA THR A 336 -6.52 37.25 19.32
C THR A 336 -5.19 36.71 18.79
N PHE A 337 -5.20 35.65 17.97
CA PHE A 337 -4.02 35.16 17.25
C PHE A 337 -3.45 36.23 16.32
N ALA A 338 -4.30 36.92 15.56
CA ALA A 338 -3.87 37.98 14.64
C ALA A 338 -3.27 39.18 15.38
N GLU A 339 -3.91 39.63 16.46
CA GLU A 339 -3.43 40.73 17.31
C GLU A 339 -2.09 40.38 17.98
N THR A 340 -1.98 39.15 18.48
CA THR A 340 -0.75 38.59 19.03
C THR A 340 0.35 38.60 17.97
N ALA A 341 0.08 38.10 16.76
CA ALA A 341 1.05 38.10 15.68
C ALA A 341 1.55 39.52 15.34
N GLN A 342 0.67 40.52 15.28
CA GLN A 342 1.07 41.91 15.03
C GLN A 342 1.99 42.45 16.15
N THR A 343 1.65 42.17 17.41
CA THR A 343 2.44 42.59 18.56
C THR A 343 3.81 41.92 18.59
N LEU A 344 3.84 40.61 18.34
CA LEU A 344 5.07 39.83 18.23
C LEU A 344 5.96 40.38 17.13
N MET A 345 5.42 40.69 15.95
CA MET A 345 6.18 41.27 14.85
C MET A 345 6.77 42.64 15.22
N ALA A 346 5.97 43.53 15.80
CA ALA A 346 6.41 44.87 16.21
C ALA A 346 7.52 44.84 17.27
N SER A 347 7.50 43.85 18.17
CA SER A 347 8.49 43.69 19.25
C SER A 347 9.92 43.36 18.77
N GLN A 348 10.12 43.01 17.49
CA GLN A 348 11.41 42.52 17.00
C GLN A 348 12.38 43.61 16.52
N GLY A 349 11.97 44.88 16.54
CA GLY A 349 12.87 46.05 16.50
C GLY A 349 13.61 46.37 15.19
N ASP A 350 13.62 45.48 14.18
CA ASP A 350 14.22 45.76 12.86
C ASP A 350 13.34 45.28 11.69
N PRO A 351 12.73 46.19 10.91
CA PRO A 351 11.93 45.87 9.73
C PRO A 351 12.73 45.24 8.57
N LYS A 352 14.07 45.33 8.57
CA LYS A 352 14.94 44.75 7.52
C LYS A 352 15.19 43.25 7.72
N MET A 353 14.97 42.76 8.93
CA MET A 353 14.99 41.33 9.22
C MET A 353 13.62 40.79 8.85
N TRP A 354 13.50 39.92 7.85
CA TRP A 354 12.24 39.29 7.41
C TRP A 354 11.58 38.44 8.51
N LYS A 355 11.09 39.10 9.55
CA LYS A 355 10.52 38.56 10.77
C LYS A 355 9.02 38.74 10.73
N TYR A 356 8.29 37.66 10.94
CA TYR A 356 6.82 37.66 10.89
C TYR A 356 6.25 37.20 12.23
N GLY A 357 5.14 37.82 12.63
CA GLY A 357 4.44 37.44 13.85
C GLY A 357 3.92 36.00 13.81
N ALA A 358 3.43 35.59 12.65
CA ALA A 358 2.93 34.25 12.42
C ALA A 358 3.21 33.73 11.00
N SER A 359 2.90 32.46 10.74
CA SER A 359 2.70 31.93 9.41
C SER A 359 1.65 30.84 9.43
N ILE A 360 0.73 30.89 8.47
CA ILE A 360 -0.26 29.85 8.20
C ILE A 360 0.02 29.38 6.78
N TYR A 361 0.35 28.10 6.63
CA TYR A 361 0.63 27.54 5.31
C TYR A 361 -0.65 27.47 4.47
N TYR A 362 -0.61 28.10 3.29
CA TYR A 362 -1.80 28.29 2.46
C TYR A 362 -2.08 27.05 1.60
N HIS A 363 -2.52 25.99 2.26
CA HIS A 363 -2.85 24.70 1.67
C HIS A 363 -4.09 24.14 2.36
N THR A 364 -4.95 23.46 1.61
CA THR A 364 -6.17 22.80 2.10
C THR A 364 -5.97 22.03 3.42
N ASN A 365 -4.92 21.23 3.56
CA ASN A 365 -4.61 20.48 4.79
C ASN A 365 -4.40 21.30 6.07
N ILE A 366 -4.04 22.59 5.97
CA ILE A 366 -3.83 23.48 7.12
C ILE A 366 -5.01 24.45 7.27
N LEU A 367 -5.57 24.93 6.15
CA LEU A 367 -6.68 25.88 6.17
C LEU A 367 -8.02 25.22 6.52
N GLU A 368 -8.16 23.91 6.36
CA GLU A 368 -9.43 23.23 6.56
C GLU A 368 -10.02 23.45 7.98
N PRO A 369 -9.27 23.35 9.09
CA PRO A 369 -9.84 23.68 10.40
C PRO A 369 -10.20 25.15 10.60
N ILE A 370 -9.53 26.08 9.92
CA ILE A 370 -9.91 27.49 9.93
C ILE A 370 -11.28 27.64 9.26
N VAL A 371 -11.46 27.03 8.10
CA VAL A 371 -12.74 27.01 7.37
C VAL A 371 -13.84 26.35 8.19
N LEU A 372 -13.57 25.17 8.76
CA LEU A 372 -14.51 24.44 9.61
C LEU A 372 -14.88 25.24 10.87
N SER A 373 -13.93 25.98 11.46
CA SER A 373 -14.18 26.77 12.67
C SER A 373 -15.23 27.86 12.43
N LYS A 374 -15.35 28.34 11.19
CA LYS A 374 -16.36 29.30 10.76
C LYS A 374 -17.66 28.65 10.24
N GLY A 375 -17.76 27.32 10.30
CA GLY A 375 -18.89 26.53 9.81
C GLY A 375 -18.87 26.25 8.30
N GLY A 376 -17.78 26.61 7.59
CA GLY A 376 -17.59 26.29 6.17
C GLY A 376 -17.03 24.89 5.96
N ARG A 377 -16.99 24.42 4.71
CA ARG A 377 -16.30 23.18 4.29
C ARG A 377 -15.76 23.36 2.88
N PHE A 378 -14.71 22.62 2.50
CA PHE A 378 -14.24 22.63 1.11
C PHE A 378 -15.03 21.72 0.17
N ILE A 379 -15.69 20.69 0.71
CA ILE A 379 -16.50 19.73 -0.03
C ILE A 379 -17.73 19.38 0.81
N SER A 380 -18.78 18.84 0.18
CA SER A 380 -19.98 18.36 0.86
C SER A 380 -19.69 17.19 1.83
N PRO A 381 -20.52 16.95 2.87
CA PRO A 381 -20.29 15.87 3.84
C PRO A 381 -20.24 14.47 3.23
N ASP A 382 -20.99 14.24 2.16
CA ASP A 382 -20.97 13.00 1.36
C ASP A 382 -19.82 12.97 0.34
N GLY A 383 -19.01 14.03 0.28
CA GLY A 383 -17.86 14.15 -0.61
C GLY A 383 -18.22 14.30 -2.09
N THR A 384 -19.47 14.60 -2.47
CA THR A 384 -19.88 14.59 -3.89
C THR A 384 -19.75 15.92 -4.61
N ARG A 385 -19.68 17.05 -3.89
CA ARG A 385 -19.80 18.38 -4.50
C ARG A 385 -19.01 19.46 -3.76
N LEU A 386 -18.38 20.38 -4.50
CA LEU A 386 -17.70 21.56 -3.95
C LEU A 386 -18.59 22.81 -3.99
N LYS A 387 -19.43 22.99 -5.01
CA LYS A 387 -20.37 24.12 -5.10
C LYS A 387 -21.40 24.09 -3.98
N GLY A 388 -21.64 25.25 -3.38
CA GLY A 388 -22.38 25.47 -2.14
C GLY A 388 -21.55 25.23 -0.86
N TYR A 389 -20.30 24.77 -0.97
CA TYR A 389 -19.42 24.50 0.17
C TYR A 389 -18.12 25.31 0.06
N LEU A 390 -17.31 25.06 -0.98
CA LEU A 390 -16.07 25.79 -1.25
C LEU A 390 -16.33 27.30 -1.45
N ASP A 391 -17.44 27.65 -2.09
CA ASP A 391 -17.93 28.99 -2.36
C ASP A 391 -19.05 29.43 -1.40
N SER A 392 -19.20 28.75 -0.26
CA SER A 392 -20.17 29.17 0.77
C SER A 392 -19.73 30.48 1.44
N PRO A 393 -20.67 31.30 1.94
CA PRO A 393 -20.33 32.53 2.67
C PRO A 393 -19.38 32.29 3.86
N GLN A 394 -19.50 31.15 4.53
CA GLN A 394 -18.65 30.77 5.65
C GLN A 394 -17.21 30.46 5.20
N THR A 395 -17.05 29.70 4.12
CA THR A 395 -15.72 29.38 3.55
C THR A 395 -15.06 30.64 2.99
N ILE A 396 -15.80 31.45 2.23
CA ILE A 396 -15.32 32.74 1.70
C ILE A 396 -14.85 33.62 2.87
N ALA A 397 -15.67 33.81 3.91
CA ALA A 397 -15.30 34.66 5.03
C ALA A 397 -14.08 34.14 5.81
N ALA A 398 -13.89 32.82 5.90
CA ALA A 398 -12.71 32.24 6.56
C ALA A 398 -11.43 32.47 5.74
N LEU A 399 -11.48 32.24 4.43
CA LEU A 399 -10.33 32.44 3.54
C LEU A 399 -10.02 33.92 3.32
N GLN A 400 -11.04 34.78 3.29
CA GLN A 400 -10.89 36.24 3.31
C GLN A 400 -10.11 36.68 4.55
N TRP A 401 -10.48 36.17 5.73
CA TRP A 401 -9.73 36.47 6.96
C TRP A 401 -8.24 36.06 6.87
N VAL A 402 -7.93 34.91 6.27
CA VAL A 402 -6.52 34.48 6.08
C VAL A 402 -5.79 35.39 5.09
N ALA A 403 -6.45 35.78 3.98
CA ALA A 403 -5.89 36.72 3.02
C ALA A 403 -5.59 38.09 3.67
N GLU A 404 -6.51 38.59 4.50
CA GLU A 404 -6.36 39.85 5.23
C GLU A 404 -5.23 39.80 6.28
N LEU A 405 -5.02 38.64 6.94
CA LEU A 405 -3.90 38.44 7.86
C LEU A 405 -2.54 38.67 7.19
N ILE A 406 -2.42 38.26 5.92
CA ILE A 406 -1.20 38.38 5.12
C ILE A 406 -1.10 39.77 4.48
N HIS A 407 -2.13 40.22 3.76
CA HIS A 407 -2.04 41.39 2.88
C HIS A 407 -2.33 42.70 3.58
N ILE A 408 -3.27 42.70 4.54
CA ILE A 408 -3.71 43.91 5.24
C ILE A 408 -2.95 44.05 6.55
N LYS A 409 -3.06 43.04 7.43
CA LYS A 409 -2.42 43.07 8.74
C LYS A 409 -0.91 42.90 8.67
N LYS A 410 -0.39 42.36 7.55
CA LYS A 410 1.03 42.03 7.32
C LYS A 410 1.67 41.23 8.46
N ALA A 411 0.84 40.48 9.19
CA ALA A 411 1.22 39.80 10.42
C ALA A 411 1.71 38.38 10.15
N ALA A 412 1.43 37.85 8.96
CA ALA A 412 1.83 36.52 8.52
C ALA A 412 2.71 36.54 7.26
N ALA A 413 3.69 35.65 7.21
CA ALA A 413 4.52 35.44 6.01
C ALA A 413 3.68 34.80 4.88
N PRO A 414 3.73 35.31 3.64
CA PRO A 414 3.09 34.67 2.48
C PRO A 414 3.91 33.45 2.04
N MET A 415 3.85 32.36 2.80
CA MET A 415 4.58 31.12 2.53
C MET A 415 3.73 30.16 1.68
N ALA A 416 4.28 29.79 0.52
CA ALA A 416 3.67 28.85 -0.43
C ALA A 416 4.28 27.44 -0.35
N ASP A 417 5.26 27.23 0.53
CA ASP A 417 5.93 25.95 0.75
C ASP A 417 6.20 25.72 2.24
N TYR A 418 6.64 24.52 2.61
CA TYR A 418 6.97 24.12 3.98
C TYR A 418 8.21 24.80 4.58
N GLY A 419 8.79 25.80 3.91
CA GLY A 419 9.90 26.61 4.41
C GLY A 419 9.57 27.36 5.71
N PHE A 420 8.29 27.53 6.06
CA PHE A 420 7.87 28.15 7.32
C PHE A 420 8.38 27.38 8.56
N ARG A 421 8.46 26.04 8.53
CA ARG A 421 9.03 25.23 9.63
C ARG A 421 10.51 25.59 9.88
N ARG A 422 11.28 25.77 8.80
CA ARG A 422 12.69 26.21 8.87
C ARG A 422 12.80 27.62 9.43
N LEU A 423 11.99 28.55 8.94
CA LEU A 423 12.01 29.95 9.41
C LEU A 423 11.60 30.08 10.88
N PHE A 424 10.62 29.29 11.33
CA PHE A 424 10.26 29.21 12.74
C PHE A 424 11.43 28.71 13.59
N ARG A 425 12.06 27.58 13.20
CA ARG A 425 13.26 27.06 13.87
C ARG A 425 14.42 28.06 13.91
N GLU A 426 14.59 28.87 12.86
CA GLU A 426 15.62 29.92 12.79
C GLU A 426 15.24 31.20 13.57
N GLY A 427 14.13 31.19 14.33
CA GLY A 427 13.71 32.33 15.13
C GLY A 427 13.26 33.53 14.29
N LYS A 428 12.71 33.29 13.09
CA LYS A 428 12.19 34.33 12.17
C LYS A 428 10.66 34.43 12.17
N ILE A 429 9.95 33.47 12.77
CA ILE A 429 8.50 33.46 12.87
C ILE A 429 8.11 33.29 14.34
N GLY A 430 7.16 34.11 14.82
CA GLY A 430 6.69 34.05 16.20
C GLY A 430 5.74 32.88 16.48
N MET A 431 4.86 32.53 15.54
CA MET A 431 3.88 31.44 15.66
C MET A 431 3.65 30.70 14.33
N ILE A 432 3.44 29.38 14.38
CA ILE A 432 3.03 28.58 13.21
C ILE A 432 1.87 27.65 13.58
N VAL A 433 0.95 27.44 12.62
CA VAL A 433 -0.11 26.42 12.72
C VAL A 433 0.36 25.18 11.97
N ASP A 434 0.46 24.04 12.65
CA ASP A 434 0.99 22.82 12.03
C ASP A 434 0.57 21.55 12.77
N TYR A 435 0.83 20.41 12.14
CA TYR A 435 0.67 19.08 12.74
C TYR A 435 1.80 18.77 13.73
N ILE A 436 1.54 17.80 14.62
CA ILE A 436 2.51 17.32 15.62
C ILE A 436 3.85 16.89 15.00
N ASP A 437 3.85 16.39 13.75
CA ASP A 437 5.05 15.92 13.04
C ASP A 437 6.09 17.03 12.83
N ALA A 438 5.67 18.30 12.88
CA ALA A 438 6.56 19.45 12.82
C ALA A 438 7.62 19.43 13.92
N LEU A 439 7.36 18.77 15.06
CA LEU A 439 8.31 18.56 16.15
C LEU A 439 9.65 18.00 15.66
N HIS A 440 9.64 17.10 14.70
CA HIS A 440 10.87 16.54 14.13
C HIS A 440 11.76 17.62 13.50
N GLY A 441 11.11 18.59 12.83
CA GLY A 441 11.80 19.68 12.16
C GLY A 441 12.25 20.80 13.08
N ILE A 442 11.57 21.01 14.21
CA ILE A 442 11.73 22.19 15.10
C ILE A 442 12.31 21.85 16.49
N ALA A 443 12.48 20.58 16.87
CA ALA A 443 12.96 20.20 18.20
C ALA A 443 14.32 20.81 18.58
N ASN A 444 15.20 21.05 17.59
CA ASN A 444 16.52 21.64 17.78
C ASN A 444 16.53 23.17 17.61
N MET A 445 15.39 23.83 17.80
CA MET A 445 15.30 25.29 17.82
C MET A 445 16.12 25.86 18.99
N GLU A 446 16.92 26.91 18.72
CA GLU A 446 17.79 27.51 19.74
C GLU A 446 16.99 28.24 20.82
N GLU A 447 15.95 28.98 20.42
CA GLU A 447 15.03 29.64 21.35
C GLU A 447 13.95 28.64 21.84
N PRO A 448 13.54 28.69 23.12
CA PRO A 448 12.50 27.80 23.62
C PRO A 448 11.16 28.09 22.93
N PHE A 449 10.42 27.03 22.59
CA PHE A 449 9.08 27.14 22.05
C PHE A 449 8.04 26.48 22.96
N GLY A 450 6.78 26.84 22.75
CA GLY A 450 5.62 26.25 23.39
C GLY A 450 4.61 25.79 22.34
N CYS A 451 3.54 25.18 22.83
CA CYS A 451 2.41 24.75 22.01
C CYS A 451 1.11 25.19 22.68
N ALA A 452 0.18 25.71 21.89
CA ALA A 452 -1.13 26.15 22.30
C ALA A 452 -2.21 25.45 21.46
N PRO A 453 -3.41 25.22 22.01
CA PRO A 453 -4.47 24.53 21.28
C PRO A 453 -4.96 25.33 20.06
N MET A 454 -5.71 24.69 19.17
CA MET A 454 -6.26 25.37 17.99
C MET A 454 -7.20 26.51 18.39
N PRO A 455 -7.04 27.72 17.82
CA PRO A 455 -7.99 28.80 18.00
C PRO A 455 -9.34 28.49 17.34
N LYS A 456 -10.37 29.22 17.78
CA LYS A 456 -11.67 29.30 17.08
C LYS A 456 -12.00 30.74 16.70
N PHE A 457 -12.91 30.97 15.78
CA PHE A 457 -13.50 32.31 15.64
C PHE A 457 -14.38 32.62 16.86
N ALA A 458 -14.56 33.90 17.21
CA ALA A 458 -15.37 34.30 18.36
C ALA A 458 -16.79 33.69 18.32
N GLU A 459 -17.44 33.77 17.15
CA GLU A 459 -18.75 33.16 16.84
C GLU A 459 -18.64 31.76 16.21
N GLY A 460 -17.46 31.14 16.30
CA GLY A 460 -17.13 29.88 15.66
C GLY A 460 -17.12 28.69 16.61
N ILE A 461 -16.82 27.53 16.05
CA ILE A 461 -16.62 26.29 16.79
C ILE A 461 -15.13 25.96 16.92
N ARG A 462 -14.75 25.32 18.03
CA ARG A 462 -13.44 24.70 18.16
C ARG A 462 -13.47 23.37 17.42
N VAL A 463 -12.56 23.22 16.46
CA VAL A 463 -12.52 22.08 15.54
C VAL A 463 -11.10 21.82 15.09
N ASN A 464 -10.80 20.54 14.87
CA ASN A 464 -9.55 20.08 14.31
C ASN A 464 -9.82 19.01 13.26
N VAL A 465 -8.80 18.60 12.51
CA VAL A 465 -8.85 17.43 11.65
C VAL A 465 -7.82 16.42 12.12
N ALA A 466 -8.15 15.13 12.00
CA ALA A 466 -7.22 14.05 12.27
C ALA A 466 -6.68 13.47 10.95
N GLY A 467 -5.38 13.20 10.91
CA GLY A 467 -4.76 12.28 9.97
C GLY A 467 -4.43 10.98 10.68
N ALA A 468 -4.52 9.84 9.98
CA ALA A 468 -4.10 8.55 10.52
C ALA A 468 -3.35 7.74 9.46
N GLY A 469 -2.23 7.16 9.88
CA GLY A 469 -1.54 6.08 9.21
C GLY A 469 -1.90 4.74 9.85
N GLY A 470 -1.91 3.66 9.08
CA GLY A 470 -2.20 2.34 9.59
C GLY A 470 -1.66 1.23 8.72
N ILE A 471 -1.70 0.02 9.28
CA ILE A 471 -1.35 -1.20 8.55
C ILE A 471 -2.56 -2.12 8.56
N GLY A 472 -2.96 -2.55 7.37
CA GLY A 472 -4.04 -3.51 7.15
C GLY A 472 -3.50 -4.86 6.67
N ILE A 473 -4.37 -5.87 6.70
CA ILE A 473 -4.07 -7.19 6.15
C ILE A 473 -4.61 -7.25 4.73
N SER A 474 -3.80 -7.74 3.79
CA SER A 474 -4.24 -7.97 2.42
C SER A 474 -5.36 -9.00 2.36
N SER A 475 -6.38 -8.76 1.53
CA SER A 475 -7.42 -9.75 1.21
C SER A 475 -6.85 -11.00 0.53
N ARG A 476 -5.63 -10.90 -0.02
CA ARG A 476 -4.87 -11.97 -0.68
C ARG A 476 -3.67 -12.44 0.15
N ALA A 477 -3.61 -12.09 1.44
CA ALA A 477 -2.54 -12.54 2.33
C ALA A 477 -2.42 -14.07 2.30
N ALA A 478 -1.19 -14.56 2.10
CA ALA A 478 -0.88 -15.99 2.21
C ALA A 478 -0.86 -16.44 3.68
N PHE A 479 -0.55 -15.51 4.59
CA PHE A 479 -0.34 -15.73 6.02
C PHE A 479 -1.13 -14.73 6.89
N PRO A 480 -2.47 -14.65 6.76
CA PRO A 480 -3.27 -13.62 7.43
C PRO A 480 -3.19 -13.67 8.97
N GLU A 481 -3.05 -14.88 9.54
CA GLU A 481 -2.91 -15.04 11.00
C GLU A 481 -1.61 -14.46 11.54
N TYR A 482 -0.52 -14.63 10.79
CA TYR A 482 0.78 -14.06 11.13
C TYR A 482 0.82 -12.56 10.87
N ALA A 483 0.14 -12.08 9.83
CA ALA A 483 -0.07 -10.65 9.58
C ALA A 483 -0.83 -10.00 10.75
N TRP A 484 -1.88 -10.64 11.26
CA TRP A 484 -2.58 -10.17 12.46
C TRP A 484 -1.68 -10.17 13.70
N SER A 485 -0.91 -11.24 13.91
CA SER A 485 0.06 -11.29 15.02
C SER A 485 1.10 -10.16 14.94
N PHE A 486 1.57 -9.83 13.73
CA PHE A 486 2.44 -8.68 13.49
C PHE A 486 1.77 -7.37 13.92
N LEU A 487 0.52 -7.13 13.52
CA LEU A 487 -0.23 -5.92 13.92
C LEU A 487 -0.35 -5.81 15.45
N LYS A 488 -0.63 -6.92 16.15
CA LYS A 488 -0.69 -6.91 17.62
C LYS A 488 0.66 -6.53 18.24
N GLN A 489 1.72 -7.25 17.89
CA GLN A 489 3.04 -7.06 18.51
C GLN A 489 3.67 -5.71 18.16
N MET A 490 3.40 -5.17 16.96
CA MET A 490 4.06 -3.96 16.48
C MET A 490 3.24 -2.69 16.71
N LEU A 491 1.91 -2.75 16.70
CA LEU A 491 1.05 -1.56 16.76
C LEU A 491 0.18 -1.49 18.02
N LEU A 492 -0.19 -2.62 18.64
CA LEU A 492 -1.00 -2.60 19.87
C LEU A 492 -0.14 -2.59 21.13
N GLU A 493 1.03 -3.20 21.05
CA GLU A 493 2.02 -3.25 22.12
C GLU A 493 3.12 -2.20 21.91
N ARG A 494 3.82 -1.86 23.00
CA ARG A 494 5.01 -1.04 22.95
C ARG A 494 6.14 -1.82 22.28
N SER A 495 6.45 -1.41 21.05
CA SER A 495 7.48 -1.95 20.17
C SER A 495 8.35 -0.82 19.60
N GLU A 496 9.49 -1.19 19.03
CA GLU A 496 10.40 -0.28 18.33
C GLU A 496 9.68 0.49 17.21
N LEU A 497 8.74 -0.16 16.51
CA LEU A 497 7.94 0.49 15.46
C LEU A 497 6.95 1.50 16.05
N SER A 498 6.20 1.11 17.09
CA SER A 498 5.23 2.00 17.73
C SER A 498 5.91 3.21 18.38
N GLU A 499 7.08 3.01 19.01
CA GLU A 499 7.86 4.06 19.64
C GLU A 499 8.37 5.04 18.60
N GLN A 500 8.94 4.54 17.49
CA GLN A 500 9.46 5.40 16.44
C GLN A 500 8.37 6.29 15.85
N HIS A 501 7.18 5.75 15.59
CA HIS A 501 6.07 6.54 15.07
C HIS A 501 5.52 7.53 16.10
N ALA A 502 5.33 7.10 17.35
CA ALA A 502 4.87 7.97 18.43
C ALA A 502 5.90 9.05 18.82
N ALA A 503 7.16 8.90 18.46
CA ALA A 503 8.16 9.95 18.60
C ALA A 503 7.90 11.15 17.68
N ALA A 504 7.18 10.97 16.57
CA ALA A 504 6.81 12.06 15.66
C ALA A 504 5.31 12.39 15.69
N GLU A 505 4.47 11.43 16.08
CA GLU A 505 3.02 11.50 15.95
C GLU A 505 2.31 11.07 17.24
N ILE A 506 0.98 11.09 17.26
CA ILE A 506 0.16 10.59 18.37
C ILE A 506 0.00 9.08 18.20
N ALA A 507 0.26 8.29 19.24
CA ALA A 507 0.18 6.84 19.15
C ALA A 507 -1.25 6.34 18.83
N GLY A 508 -1.35 5.21 18.13
CA GLY A 508 -2.62 4.66 17.64
C GLY A 508 -3.59 4.16 18.71
N THR A 509 -3.11 3.87 19.92
CA THR A 509 -3.91 3.33 21.04
C THR A 509 -3.81 4.20 22.28
N ARG A 510 -4.87 4.18 23.10
CA ARG A 510 -4.91 4.93 24.37
C ARG A 510 -3.85 4.44 25.37
N ALA A 511 -3.58 3.14 25.37
CA ALA A 511 -2.55 2.53 26.21
C ALA A 511 -1.14 3.03 25.82
N LEU A 512 -0.82 3.10 24.53
CA LEU A 512 0.47 3.60 24.07
C LEU A 512 0.66 5.08 24.36
N ILE A 513 -0.39 5.90 24.21
CA ILE A 513 -0.36 7.32 24.61
C ILE A 513 0.10 7.47 26.07
N GLN A 514 -0.45 6.67 26.99
CA GLN A 514 -0.07 6.66 28.41
C GLN A 514 1.34 6.10 28.63
N GLN A 515 1.65 4.92 28.08
CA GLN A 515 2.94 4.25 28.29
C GLN A 515 4.15 5.06 27.77
N LEU A 516 3.91 5.90 26.76
CA LEU A 516 4.93 6.75 26.14
C LEU A 516 4.92 8.18 26.72
N GLY A 517 4.09 8.47 27.73
CA GLY A 517 4.05 9.77 28.41
C GLY A 517 3.58 10.93 27.52
N GLN A 518 2.83 10.67 26.44
CA GLN A 518 2.40 11.73 25.52
C GLN A 518 1.41 12.71 26.18
N THR A 519 0.75 12.29 27.26
CA THR A 519 -0.13 13.14 28.09
C THR A 519 0.62 13.92 29.18
N ASP A 520 1.87 13.54 29.46
CA ASP A 520 2.70 14.17 30.49
C ASP A 520 3.64 15.23 29.88
N ASP A 521 4.00 15.07 28.61
CA ASP A 521 4.76 16.06 27.85
C ASP A 521 3.90 17.33 27.57
N PRO A 522 4.39 18.54 27.94
CA PRO A 522 3.60 19.76 27.87
C PRO A 522 3.25 20.20 26.44
N ILE A 523 3.96 19.72 25.42
CA ILE A 523 3.67 20.01 24.02
C ILE A 523 2.75 18.93 23.44
N ARG A 524 3.10 17.65 23.59
CA ARG A 524 2.33 16.52 23.02
C ARG A 524 0.92 16.43 23.61
N LYS A 525 0.76 16.75 24.90
CA LYS A 525 -0.54 16.80 25.57
C LYS A 525 -1.54 17.69 24.83
N VAL A 526 -1.08 18.80 24.25
CA VAL A 526 -1.95 19.71 23.50
C VAL A 526 -2.56 18.99 22.30
N PHE A 527 -1.74 18.31 21.49
CA PHE A 527 -2.20 17.54 20.34
C PHE A 527 -3.11 16.37 20.72
N VAL A 528 -2.78 15.65 21.81
CA VAL A 528 -3.63 14.56 22.31
C VAL A 528 -5.00 15.10 22.74
N ASN A 529 -5.05 16.25 23.42
CA ASN A 529 -6.31 16.87 23.83
C ASN A 529 -7.14 17.37 22.64
N GLU A 530 -6.48 17.76 21.54
CA GLU A 530 -7.16 18.21 20.32
C GLU A 530 -7.94 17.09 19.60
N LEU A 531 -7.66 15.82 19.90
CA LEU A 531 -8.39 14.68 19.32
C LEU A 531 -9.89 14.73 19.59
N GLN A 532 -10.32 15.32 20.70
CA GLN A 532 -11.75 15.43 21.04
C GLN A 532 -12.52 16.37 20.09
N TYR A 533 -11.81 17.27 19.40
CA TYR A 533 -12.38 18.22 18.43
C TYR A 533 -12.16 17.77 16.98
N ALA A 534 -11.54 16.60 16.77
CA ALA A 534 -11.21 16.11 15.44
C ALA A 534 -12.47 15.66 14.69
N VAL A 535 -12.65 16.20 13.48
CA VAL A 535 -13.69 15.78 12.53
C VAL A 535 -13.05 15.24 11.24
N PRO A 536 -13.79 14.47 10.41
CA PRO A 536 -13.30 14.02 9.11
C PRO A 536 -12.95 15.19 8.19
N SER A 537 -11.74 15.16 7.62
CA SER A 537 -11.30 16.09 6.59
C SER A 537 -11.96 15.83 5.24
N ALA A 538 -11.86 16.78 4.31
CA ALA A 538 -12.29 16.62 2.93
C ALA A 538 -11.65 15.38 2.29
N GLY A 539 -10.37 15.12 2.61
CA GLY A 539 -9.63 13.93 2.18
C GLY A 539 -10.19 12.61 2.72
N ALA A 540 -10.80 12.62 3.90
CA ALA A 540 -11.49 11.45 4.45
C ALA A 540 -12.86 11.21 3.80
N THR A 541 -13.51 12.26 3.29
CA THR A 541 -14.84 12.15 2.65
C THR A 541 -14.81 11.79 1.16
N ASN A 542 -13.69 12.02 0.46
CA ASN A 542 -13.58 11.71 -0.97
C ASN A 542 -12.21 11.16 -1.37
N VAL A 543 -12.19 9.96 -1.97
CA VAL A 543 -10.97 9.26 -2.43
C VAL A 543 -10.16 10.00 -3.50
N PHE A 544 -10.79 10.88 -4.25
CA PHE A 544 -10.16 11.70 -5.30
C PHE A 544 -9.69 13.06 -4.76
N TRP A 545 -9.98 13.41 -3.50
CA TRP A 545 -9.57 14.69 -2.93
C TRP A 545 -8.06 14.90 -3.06
N ASN A 546 -7.26 13.96 -2.56
CA ASN A 546 -5.80 14.07 -2.60
C ASN A 546 -5.21 13.89 -4.01
N SER A 547 -5.90 13.16 -4.88
CA SER A 547 -5.40 12.85 -6.23
C SER A 547 -5.79 13.89 -7.27
N TYR A 548 -6.81 14.72 -7.01
CA TYR A 548 -7.39 15.62 -8.01
C TYR A 548 -7.86 16.95 -7.41
N PHE A 549 -8.81 16.94 -6.46
CA PHE A 549 -9.46 18.20 -6.01
C PHE A 549 -8.53 19.13 -5.23
N SER A 550 -7.79 18.59 -4.26
CA SER A 550 -6.92 19.39 -3.40
C SER A 550 -5.88 20.19 -4.20
N GLY A 551 -5.30 19.61 -5.25
CA GLY A 551 -4.35 20.30 -6.13
C GLY A 551 -4.99 21.49 -6.84
N ALA A 552 -6.15 21.28 -7.47
CA ALA A 552 -6.90 22.35 -8.14
C ALA A 552 -7.32 23.46 -7.17
N VAL A 553 -7.79 23.11 -5.97
CA VAL A 553 -8.14 24.10 -4.93
C VAL A 553 -6.89 24.84 -4.44
N ASN A 554 -5.79 24.13 -4.17
CA ASN A 554 -4.53 24.72 -3.72
C ASN A 554 -3.96 25.73 -4.72
N GLU A 555 -4.08 25.49 -6.03
CA GLU A 555 -3.65 26.47 -7.04
C GLU A 555 -4.43 27.79 -6.93
N ARG A 556 -5.74 27.73 -6.70
CA ARG A 556 -6.60 28.91 -6.55
C ARG A 556 -6.34 29.62 -5.24
N LEU A 557 -6.16 28.84 -4.19
CA LEU A 557 -5.71 29.35 -2.91
C LEU A 557 -4.38 30.12 -3.08
N LEU A 558 -3.40 29.52 -3.75
CA LEU A 558 -2.12 30.19 -3.99
C LEU A 558 -2.29 31.52 -4.75
N ALA A 559 -3.23 31.59 -5.69
CA ALA A 559 -3.53 32.81 -6.45
C ALA A 559 -4.07 33.94 -5.55
N ILE A 560 -4.98 33.64 -4.63
CA ILE A 560 -5.46 34.60 -3.61
C ILE A 560 -4.29 35.17 -2.80
N VAL A 561 -3.37 34.32 -2.33
CA VAL A 561 -2.27 34.79 -1.47
C VAL A 561 -1.14 35.44 -2.24
N LYS A 562 -0.78 34.98 -3.44
CA LYS A 562 0.33 35.56 -4.19
C LYS A 562 -0.07 36.78 -5.02
N ASN A 563 -1.25 36.72 -5.63
CA ASN A 563 -1.70 37.72 -6.60
C ASN A 563 -2.71 38.69 -5.99
N ASN A 564 -3.15 38.46 -4.75
CA ASN A 564 -4.21 39.23 -4.10
C ASN A 564 -5.50 39.25 -4.96
N GLU A 565 -5.82 38.10 -5.55
CA GLU A 565 -7.08 37.88 -6.27
C GLU A 565 -8.28 37.93 -5.32
N ASP A 566 -9.43 38.33 -5.83
CA ASP A 566 -10.68 38.39 -5.08
C ASP A 566 -11.07 36.99 -4.59
N VAL A 567 -11.31 36.84 -3.30
CA VAL A 567 -11.56 35.54 -2.67
C VAL A 567 -12.87 34.94 -3.14
N GLU A 568 -13.92 35.74 -3.26
CA GLU A 568 -15.25 35.25 -3.64
C GLU A 568 -15.26 34.79 -5.10
N GLU A 569 -14.81 35.65 -6.02
CA GLU A 569 -14.76 35.31 -7.45
C GLU A 569 -13.88 34.08 -7.71
N THR A 570 -12.73 33.99 -7.04
CA THR A 570 -11.79 32.88 -7.19
C THR A 570 -12.41 31.55 -6.74
N LEU A 571 -13.09 31.54 -5.60
CA LEU A 571 -13.68 30.32 -5.04
C LEU A 571 -14.94 29.88 -5.79
N GLN A 572 -15.78 30.83 -6.22
CA GLN A 572 -16.94 30.53 -7.07
C GLN A 572 -16.50 29.88 -8.38
N TRP A 573 -15.50 30.46 -9.06
CA TRP A 573 -14.95 29.88 -10.29
C TRP A 573 -14.36 28.49 -10.05
N ALA A 574 -13.62 28.31 -8.95
CA ALA A 574 -13.00 27.04 -8.59
C ALA A 574 -14.06 25.95 -8.36
N ALA A 575 -15.11 26.27 -7.59
CA ALA A 575 -16.19 25.35 -7.28
C ALA A 575 -16.92 24.90 -8.56
N GLU A 576 -17.26 25.83 -9.45
CA GLU A 576 -17.94 25.52 -10.72
C GLU A 576 -17.08 24.69 -11.67
N THR A 577 -15.81 25.05 -11.82
CA THR A 577 -14.88 24.37 -12.73
C THR A 577 -14.58 22.94 -12.25
N ILE A 578 -14.34 22.77 -10.95
CA ILE A 578 -14.02 21.47 -10.36
C ILE A 578 -15.24 20.55 -10.39
N ASP A 579 -16.43 21.04 -10.03
CA ASP A 579 -17.66 20.25 -10.08
C ASP A 579 -18.01 19.79 -11.50
N SER A 580 -17.78 20.64 -12.51
CA SER A 580 -17.99 20.27 -13.92
C SER A 580 -17.10 19.09 -14.36
N ASN A 581 -15.92 18.96 -13.75
CA ASN A 581 -15.02 17.82 -13.96
C ASN A 581 -15.38 16.59 -13.08
N LEU A 582 -16.06 16.79 -11.96
CA LEU A 582 -16.60 15.70 -11.13
C LEU A 582 -17.70 14.93 -11.86
N ASP A 583 -18.58 15.61 -12.59
CA ASP A 583 -19.64 14.97 -13.36
C ASP A 583 -19.10 14.09 -14.49
N SER A 584 -17.94 14.44 -15.06
CA SER A 584 -17.27 13.61 -16.07
C SER A 584 -16.53 12.42 -15.46
N LEU A 585 -15.92 12.56 -14.27
CA LEU A 585 -15.29 11.47 -13.51
C LEU A 585 -16.32 10.50 -12.89
N SER A 586 -17.50 10.99 -12.54
CA SER A 586 -18.60 10.17 -12.02
C SER A 586 -19.15 9.21 -13.07
N ARG A 587 -19.05 9.54 -14.36
CA ARG A 587 -19.41 8.63 -15.46
C ARG A 587 -18.40 7.48 -15.64
N LEU A 588 -17.19 7.60 -15.09
CA LEU A 588 -16.21 6.51 -14.99
C LEU A 588 -16.43 5.62 -13.74
N ARG A 589 -17.38 5.99 -12.85
CA ARG A 589 -17.79 5.16 -11.69
C ARG A 589 -18.79 4.06 -12.05
N ALA A 590 -19.44 4.14 -13.21
CA ALA A 590 -20.35 3.12 -13.75
C ALA A 590 -19.59 2.22 -14.72
#